data_AF-A0A8S1VBY1-F1
#
_entry.id   AF-A0A8S1VBY1-F1
#
_cell.length_a   1.000
_cell.length_b   1.000
_cell.length_c   1.000
_cell.angle_alpha   90.00
_cell.angle_beta   90.00
_cell.angle_gamma   90.00
#
_symmetry.space_group_name_H-M   'P 1'
#
loop_
_entity.id
_entity.type
_entity.pdbx_description
1 polymer ?
#
loop_
_entity_poly.entity_id
_entity_poly.type
_entity_poly.pdbx_seq_one_letter_code
_entity_poly.pdbx_strand_id
1 'polypeptide(L)'
;MLQSEWELNIAIIGDSGVGKSTFLSMFMTSQFVLRHNDKITIGQKEILIGQKPVQLKLIDISGKEPFRSMAWVHYRTCIGIILIFDLSSRDSYENLKKWYEEIQQYVDQEKIVIRLVGNKCDKLFYDDMDQDKEGGNDRHYIQFEEGEQFAATHQMQYSQTSSSVFSLAQDENYLSIPSILSKFTQEILDFIKKHEEGGKIDELMGIRSLKKQVAVQEVKKKINRSSCC
;
A
#
# COMPACT_ATOMS: atom_id res chain seq x y z
N MET A 1 -18.72 13.03 14.36
CA MET A 1 -17.67 12.30 13.61
C MET A 1 -16.93 13.31 12.77
N LEU A 2 -15.62 13.42 12.94
CA LEU A 2 -14.77 14.17 12.02
C LEU A 2 -14.89 13.48 10.66
N GLN A 3 -15.25 14.21 9.60
CA GLN A 3 -15.20 13.66 8.25
C GLN A 3 -13.73 13.65 7.83
N SER A 4 -13.24 12.48 7.39
CA SER A 4 -11.91 12.36 6.78
C SER A 4 -11.76 13.37 5.62
N GLU A 5 -10.62 14.04 5.55
CA GLU A 5 -10.34 15.06 4.51
C GLU A 5 -10.03 14.40 3.16
N TRP A 6 -9.51 13.16 3.20
CA TRP A 6 -9.07 12.40 2.03
C TRP A 6 -9.51 10.94 2.12
N GLU A 7 -9.96 10.37 1.00
CA GLU A 7 -10.14 8.92 0.79
C GLU A 7 -9.07 8.47 -0.21
N LEU A 8 -8.12 7.64 0.24
CA LEU A 8 -7.01 7.14 -0.58
C LEU A 8 -7.19 5.66 -0.85
N ASN A 9 -7.32 5.31 -2.13
CA ASN A 9 -7.36 3.92 -2.59
C ASN A 9 -5.94 3.42 -2.87
N ILE A 10 -5.56 2.32 -2.22
CA ILE A 10 -4.26 1.69 -2.34
C ILE A 10 -4.45 0.23 -2.72
N ALA A 11 -3.79 -0.22 -3.78
CA ALA A 11 -3.77 -1.64 -4.14
C ALA A 11 -2.53 -2.34 -3.56
N ILE A 12 -2.70 -3.59 -3.14
CA ILE A 12 -1.61 -4.47 -2.72
C ILE A 12 -1.44 -5.54 -3.80
N ILE A 13 -0.24 -5.65 -4.36
CA ILE A 13 0.07 -6.55 -5.47
C ILE A 13 1.36 -7.33 -5.22
N GLY A 14 1.56 -8.40 -5.99
CA GLY A 14 2.68 -9.32 -5.85
C GLY A 14 2.24 -10.78 -5.98
N ASP A 15 3.20 -11.70 -5.98
CA ASP A 15 2.96 -13.12 -6.20
C ASP A 15 2.02 -13.76 -5.16
N SER A 16 1.41 -14.88 -5.54
CA SER A 16 0.62 -15.68 -4.60
C SER A 16 1.50 -16.17 -3.44
N GLY A 17 1.02 -16.07 -2.21
CA GLY A 17 1.74 -16.56 -1.03
C GLY A 17 2.78 -15.61 -0.43
N VAL A 18 3.07 -14.44 -1.03
CA VAL A 18 4.01 -13.45 -0.45
C VAL A 18 3.50 -12.75 0.81
N GLY A 19 2.21 -12.93 1.14
CA GLY A 19 1.61 -12.42 2.38
C GLY A 19 0.77 -11.15 2.25
N LYS A 20 0.25 -10.82 1.06
CA LYS A 20 -0.63 -9.66 0.83
C LYS A 20 -1.87 -9.64 1.75
N SER A 21 -2.59 -10.75 1.84
CA SER A 21 -3.78 -10.87 2.70
C SER A 21 -3.45 -10.79 4.19
N THR A 22 -2.28 -11.30 4.59
CA THR A 22 -1.77 -11.17 5.97
C THR A 22 -1.37 -9.73 6.25
N PHE A 23 -0.71 -9.06 5.31
CA PHE A 23 -0.34 -7.65 5.40
C PHE A 23 -1.60 -6.78 5.60
N LEU A 24 -2.64 -7.01 4.79
CA LEU A 24 -3.93 -6.36 4.94
C LEU A 24 -4.54 -6.63 6.32
N SER A 25 -4.63 -7.91 6.72
CA SER A 25 -5.20 -8.30 8.02
C SER A 25 -4.49 -7.64 9.20
N MET A 26 -3.16 -7.58 9.16
CA MET A 26 -2.34 -7.00 10.22
C MET A 26 -2.54 -5.48 10.35
N PHE A 27 -2.77 -4.79 9.23
CA PHE A 27 -3.17 -3.39 9.27
C PHE A 27 -4.56 -3.19 9.89
N MET A 28 -5.48 -4.13 9.64
CA MET A 28 -6.88 -4.05 10.03
C MET A 28 -7.13 -4.42 11.50
N THR A 29 -6.10 -4.78 12.26
CA THR A 29 -6.21 -5.01 13.70
C THR A 29 -6.71 -3.73 14.40
N SER A 30 -7.74 -3.90 15.25
CA SER A 30 -8.37 -2.87 16.11
C SER A 30 -9.60 -2.10 15.57
N GLN A 31 -10.61 -2.79 15.02
CA GLN A 31 -12.02 -2.32 14.76
C GLN A 31 -12.36 -1.91 13.32
N PHE A 32 -12.61 -2.86 12.39
CA PHE A 32 -13.02 -2.50 11.02
C PHE A 32 -13.90 -3.53 10.30
N VAL A 33 -14.47 -3.09 9.17
CA VAL A 33 -15.30 -3.87 8.25
C VAL A 33 -14.41 -4.47 7.16
N LEU A 34 -14.17 -5.79 7.24
CA LEU A 34 -13.60 -6.55 6.12
C LEU A 34 -14.72 -6.97 5.18
N ARG A 35 -14.57 -6.68 3.89
CA ARG A 35 -15.41 -7.29 2.84
C ARG A 35 -14.55 -8.25 2.04
N HIS A 36 -14.89 -9.53 2.15
CA HIS A 36 -14.18 -10.61 1.48
C HIS A 36 -15.09 -11.23 0.42
N ASN A 37 -14.59 -11.29 -0.81
CA ASN A 37 -15.07 -12.20 -1.86
C ASN A 37 -13.85 -12.97 -2.40
N ASP A 38 -14.06 -14.11 -3.08
CA ASP A 38 -12.99 -15.00 -3.57
C ASP A 38 -11.91 -14.33 -4.46
N LYS A 39 -12.19 -13.12 -4.96
CA LYS A 39 -11.33 -12.39 -5.89
C LYS A 39 -10.54 -11.26 -5.23
N ILE A 40 -11.13 -10.58 -4.25
CA ILE A 40 -10.63 -9.31 -3.68
C ILE A 40 -11.07 -9.19 -2.23
N THR A 41 -10.13 -8.76 -1.39
CA THR A 41 -10.41 -8.32 -0.01
C THR A 41 -10.21 -6.81 0.10
N ILE A 42 -11.21 -6.11 0.60
CA ILE A 42 -11.12 -4.66 0.83
C ILE A 42 -11.14 -4.38 2.32
N GLY A 43 -10.11 -3.69 2.79
CA GLY A 43 -10.04 -3.12 4.14
C GLY A 43 -10.10 -1.61 4.09
N GLN A 44 -10.84 -1.02 5.02
CA GLN A 44 -10.93 0.44 5.19
C GLN A 44 -10.54 0.81 6.61
N LYS A 45 -9.67 1.80 6.76
CA LYS A 45 -9.19 2.28 8.06
C LYS A 45 -8.89 3.77 8.00
N GLU A 46 -9.41 4.52 8.97
CA GLU A 46 -9.03 5.92 9.17
C GLU A 46 -7.72 5.95 9.97
N ILE A 47 -6.75 6.73 9.48
CA ILE A 47 -5.51 7.00 10.19
C ILE A 47 -5.32 8.52 10.33
N LEU A 48 -4.56 8.91 11.36
CA LEU A 48 -4.16 10.30 11.56
C LEU A 48 -2.75 10.48 11.00
N ILE A 49 -2.61 11.37 10.00
CA ILE A 49 -1.32 11.85 9.54
C ILE A 49 -1.15 13.27 10.05
N GLY A 50 -0.27 13.44 11.05
CA GLY A 50 -0.22 14.67 11.85
C GLY A 50 -1.53 14.88 12.60
N GLN A 51 -2.29 15.91 12.24
CA GLN A 51 -3.62 16.21 12.79
C GLN A 51 -4.76 16.01 11.79
N LYS A 52 -4.48 15.42 10.62
CA LYS A 52 -5.46 15.27 9.54
C LYS A 52 -5.98 13.83 9.47
N PRO A 53 -7.30 13.60 9.61
CA PRO A 53 -7.89 12.28 9.38
C PRO A 53 -7.90 11.94 7.89
N VAL A 54 -7.32 10.79 7.56
CA VAL A 54 -7.24 10.23 6.21
C VAL A 54 -7.84 8.84 6.21
N GLN A 55 -8.81 8.61 5.33
CA GLN A 55 -9.42 7.31 5.14
C GLN A 55 -8.60 6.52 4.12
N LEU A 56 -7.93 5.47 4.57
CA LEU A 56 -7.26 4.51 3.71
C LEU A 56 -8.21 3.39 3.32
N LYS A 57 -8.23 3.07 2.03
CA LYS A 57 -8.87 1.88 1.49
C LYS A 57 -7.81 1.00 0.84
N LEU A 58 -7.46 -0.09 1.51
CA LEU A 58 -6.55 -1.09 0.99
C LEU A 58 -7.33 -2.16 0.22
N ILE A 59 -6.84 -2.49 -0.98
CA ILE A 59 -7.44 -3.47 -1.88
C ILE A 59 -6.41 -4.59 -2.09
N ASP A 60 -6.63 -5.72 -1.43
CA ASP A 60 -5.87 -6.95 -1.66
C ASP A 60 -6.50 -7.70 -2.84
N ILE A 61 -5.74 -7.83 -3.91
CA ILE A 61 -6.17 -8.54 -5.12
C ILE A 61 -5.50 -9.91 -5.11
N SER A 62 -6.30 -10.96 -5.29
CA SER A 62 -5.77 -12.31 -5.35
C SER A 62 -4.73 -12.43 -6.46
N GLY A 63 -3.49 -12.79 -6.11
CA GLY A 63 -2.40 -13.02 -7.06
C GLY A 63 -2.49 -14.38 -7.77
N LYS A 64 -3.61 -15.11 -7.61
CA LYS A 64 -3.85 -16.37 -8.32
C LYS A 64 -4.52 -16.09 -9.65
N GLU A 65 -4.08 -16.76 -10.70
CA GLU A 65 -4.83 -16.82 -11.96
C GLU A 65 -6.17 -17.54 -11.74
N PRO A 66 -7.27 -17.13 -12.42
CA PRO A 66 -7.35 -16.09 -13.45
C PRO A 66 -7.56 -14.66 -12.93
N PHE A 67 -7.62 -14.46 -11.60
CA PHE A 67 -8.04 -13.18 -11.01
C PHE A 67 -7.03 -12.06 -11.24
N ARG A 68 -5.75 -12.41 -11.42
CA ARG A 68 -4.70 -11.49 -11.86
C ARG A 68 -5.02 -10.81 -13.19
N SER A 69 -5.60 -11.52 -14.17
CA SER A 69 -5.94 -10.96 -15.49
C SER A 69 -6.94 -9.78 -15.47
N MET A 70 -7.67 -9.59 -14.38
CA MET A 70 -8.61 -8.48 -14.19
C MET A 70 -8.14 -7.45 -13.14
N ALA A 71 -6.96 -7.64 -12.54
CA ALA A 71 -6.46 -6.82 -11.46
C ALA A 71 -6.24 -5.36 -11.86
N TRP A 72 -5.89 -5.12 -13.13
CA TRP A 72 -5.66 -3.79 -13.70
C TRP A 72 -6.85 -2.82 -13.55
N VAL A 73 -8.08 -3.32 -13.52
CA VAL A 73 -9.28 -2.48 -13.31
C VAL A 73 -9.22 -1.77 -11.95
N HIS A 74 -8.64 -2.43 -10.95
CA HIS A 74 -8.51 -1.89 -9.61
C HIS A 74 -7.33 -0.91 -9.52
N TYR A 75 -6.21 -1.17 -10.20
CA TYR A 75 -5.03 -0.29 -10.21
C TYR A 75 -5.37 1.12 -10.67
N ARG A 76 -6.20 1.25 -11.71
CA ARG A 76 -6.61 2.53 -12.28
C ARG A 76 -7.39 3.43 -11.32
N THR A 77 -7.98 2.85 -10.28
CA THR A 77 -8.73 3.60 -9.26
C THR A 77 -7.91 3.95 -8.03
N CYS A 78 -6.65 3.50 -7.99
CA CYS A 78 -5.73 3.70 -6.88
C CYS A 78 -4.81 4.90 -7.14
N ILE A 79 -4.52 5.63 -6.07
CA ILE A 79 -3.50 6.69 -6.04
C ILE A 79 -2.14 6.13 -5.58
N GLY A 80 -2.15 4.93 -5.01
CA GLY A 80 -0.94 4.23 -4.58
C GLY A 80 -0.99 2.72 -4.80
N ILE A 81 0.19 2.13 -4.99
CA ILE A 81 0.39 0.67 -5.05
C ILE A 81 1.48 0.26 -4.06
N ILE A 82 1.20 -0.78 -3.30
CA ILE A 82 2.19 -1.51 -2.51
C ILE A 82 2.55 -2.78 -3.28
N LEU A 83 3.78 -2.84 -3.77
CA LEU A 83 4.35 -4.00 -4.45
C LEU A 83 5.09 -4.85 -3.43
N ILE A 84 4.59 -6.06 -3.15
CA ILE A 84 5.11 -6.95 -2.11
C ILE A 84 5.79 -8.18 -2.72
N PHE A 85 6.94 -8.56 -2.18
CA PHE A 85 7.58 -9.86 -2.42
C PHE A 85 7.97 -10.55 -1.11
N ASP A 86 8.38 -11.82 -1.18
CA ASP A 86 8.84 -12.62 -0.04
C ASP A 86 10.36 -12.65 -0.02
N LEU A 87 10.98 -12.18 1.06
CA LEU A 87 12.44 -12.14 1.23
C LEU A 87 13.10 -13.53 1.14
N SER A 88 12.32 -14.59 1.42
CA SER A 88 12.75 -16.00 1.33
C SER A 88 12.54 -16.64 -0.04
N SER A 89 12.03 -15.89 -1.04
CA SER A 89 11.70 -16.43 -2.36
C SER A 89 12.30 -15.59 -3.48
N ARG A 90 13.39 -16.09 -4.07
CA ARG A 90 14.05 -15.49 -5.24
C ARG A 90 13.10 -15.30 -6.42
N ASP A 91 12.27 -16.30 -6.70
CA ASP A 91 11.26 -16.22 -7.77
C ASP A 91 10.33 -15.02 -7.59
N SER A 92 9.87 -14.76 -6.35
CA SER A 92 8.99 -13.63 -6.06
C SER A 92 9.65 -12.28 -6.28
N TYR A 93 10.97 -12.19 -6.03
CA TYR A 93 11.77 -11.01 -6.30
C TYR A 93 12.00 -10.80 -7.81
N GLU A 94 12.35 -11.86 -8.55
CA GLU A 94 12.55 -11.77 -10.00
C GLU A 94 11.26 -11.42 -10.75
N ASN A 95 10.11 -11.87 -10.24
CA ASN A 95 8.81 -11.51 -10.78
C ASN A 95 8.42 -10.04 -10.51
N LEU A 96 9.11 -9.29 -9.63
CA LEU A 96 8.86 -7.86 -9.42
C LEU A 96 8.93 -7.07 -10.71
N LYS A 97 9.85 -7.41 -11.61
CA LYS A 97 9.97 -6.77 -12.92
C LYS A 97 8.69 -6.90 -13.74
N LYS A 98 8.12 -8.10 -13.80
CA LYS A 98 6.85 -8.36 -14.51
C LYS A 98 5.70 -7.60 -13.88
N TRP A 99 5.62 -7.58 -12.55
CA TRP A 99 4.59 -6.81 -11.84
C TRP A 99 4.72 -5.31 -12.10
N TYR A 100 5.94 -4.78 -12.09
CA TYR A 100 6.16 -3.38 -12.40
C TYR A 100 5.77 -3.06 -13.85
N GLU A 101 6.23 -3.84 -14.83
CA GLU A 101 5.85 -3.69 -16.24
C GLU A 101 4.33 -3.71 -16.44
N GLU A 102 3.62 -4.59 -15.71
CA GLU A 102 2.15 -4.67 -15.73
C GLU A 102 1.51 -3.37 -15.20
N ILE A 103 2.01 -2.81 -14.09
CA ILE A 103 1.54 -1.50 -13.59
C ILE A 103 1.72 -0.43 -14.66
N GLN A 104 2.90 -0.39 -15.29
CA GLN A 104 3.26 0.58 -16.31
C GLN A 104 2.39 0.49 -17.56
N GLN A 105 1.90 -0.69 -17.89
CA GLN A 105 1.01 -0.90 -19.02
C GLN A 105 -0.39 -0.28 -18.79
N TYR A 106 -0.86 -0.26 -17.54
CA TYR A 106 -2.25 0.09 -17.23
C TYR A 106 -2.42 1.42 -16.46
N VAL A 107 -1.36 1.94 -15.88
CA VAL A 107 -1.38 3.16 -15.06
C VAL A 107 -0.24 4.09 -15.47
N ASP A 108 -0.59 5.36 -15.65
CA ASP A 108 0.36 6.44 -15.90
C ASP A 108 1.23 6.69 -14.65
N GLN A 109 2.56 6.66 -14.82
CA GLN A 109 3.54 6.88 -13.75
C GLN A 109 3.34 8.23 -13.06
N GLU A 110 2.93 9.24 -13.81
CA GLU A 110 2.71 10.59 -13.26
C GLU A 110 1.48 10.66 -12.34
N LYS A 111 0.70 9.57 -12.23
CA LYS A 111 -0.58 9.54 -11.50
C LYS A 111 -0.60 8.57 -10.32
N ILE A 112 0.49 7.85 -10.06
CA ILE A 112 0.50 6.81 -9.02
C ILE A 112 1.81 6.77 -8.24
N VAL A 113 1.71 6.58 -6.93
CA VAL A 113 2.87 6.37 -6.05
C VAL A 113 3.05 4.89 -5.79
N ILE A 114 4.25 4.36 -6.00
CA ILE A 114 4.55 2.94 -5.79
C ILE A 114 5.56 2.79 -4.65
N ARG A 115 5.29 1.87 -3.72
CA ARG A 115 6.23 1.47 -2.67
C ARG A 115 6.54 -0.02 -2.76
N LEU A 116 7.82 -0.37 -2.67
CA LEU A 116 8.28 -1.75 -2.58
C LEU A 116 8.32 -2.21 -1.12
N VAL A 117 7.84 -3.42 -0.87
CA VAL A 117 7.89 -4.05 0.45
C VAL A 117 8.42 -5.48 0.36
N GLY A 118 9.54 -5.74 1.04
CA GLY A 118 10.04 -7.10 1.27
C GLY A 118 9.39 -7.68 2.52
N ASN A 119 8.61 -8.74 2.38
CA ASN A 119 7.88 -9.34 3.50
C ASN A 119 8.58 -10.61 4.02
N LYS A 120 8.11 -11.07 5.18
CA LYS A 120 8.56 -12.29 5.87
C LYS A 120 10.01 -12.23 6.36
N CYS A 121 10.46 -11.05 6.81
CA CYS A 121 11.79 -10.91 7.40
C CYS A 121 11.99 -11.78 8.64
N ASP A 122 10.91 -12.22 9.31
CA ASP A 122 10.96 -13.18 10.41
C ASP A 122 11.72 -14.47 10.06
N LYS A 123 11.65 -14.91 8.80
CA LYS A 123 12.37 -16.10 8.35
C LYS A 123 13.89 -15.95 8.33
N LEU A 124 14.40 -14.72 8.14
CA LEU A 124 15.83 -14.43 8.21
C LEU A 124 16.36 -14.82 9.60
N PHE A 125 15.67 -14.36 10.64
CA PHE A 125 16.06 -14.58 12.03
C PHE A 125 15.90 -16.04 12.48
N TYR A 126 14.91 -16.76 11.98
CA TYR A 126 14.70 -18.17 12.35
C TYR A 126 15.77 -19.09 11.78
N ASP A 127 16.20 -18.87 10.54
CA ASP A 127 17.24 -19.70 9.92
C ASP A 127 18.64 -19.43 10.53
N ASP A 128 18.93 -18.19 10.98
CA ASP A 128 20.18 -17.85 11.70
C ASP A 128 20.33 -18.56 13.06
N MET A 129 19.21 -18.94 13.68
CA MET A 129 19.14 -19.58 15.00
C MET A 129 19.16 -21.11 14.93
N ASP A 130 19.07 -21.69 13.73
CA ASP A 130 18.93 -23.13 13.50
C ASP A 130 20.20 -23.69 12.80
N GLN A 131 21.38 -23.25 13.27
CA GLN A 131 22.70 -23.57 12.70
C GLN A 131 23.09 -25.06 12.78
N ASP A 132 22.34 -25.87 13.54
CA ASP A 132 22.62 -27.29 13.78
C ASP A 132 21.93 -28.24 12.79
N LYS A 133 21.20 -27.72 11.78
CA LYS A 133 20.61 -28.58 10.74
C LYS A 133 21.68 -29.03 9.74
N GLU A 134 22.16 -30.28 9.90
CA GLU A 134 22.88 -31.03 8.87
C GLU A 134 22.02 -31.11 7.59
N GLY A 135 22.32 -30.24 6.63
CA GLY A 135 21.52 -29.95 5.43
C GLY A 135 21.29 -28.46 5.17
N GLY A 136 21.80 -27.58 6.04
CA GLY A 136 21.62 -26.13 5.99
C GLY A 136 22.39 -25.40 4.88
N ASN A 137 21.74 -24.35 4.39
CA ASN A 137 22.27 -23.17 3.69
C ASN A 137 22.39 -23.17 2.15
N ASP A 138 21.32 -23.57 1.45
CA ASP A 138 21.06 -23.07 0.07
C ASP A 138 19.86 -22.11 -0.01
N ARG A 139 19.28 -21.69 1.12
CA ARG A 139 18.27 -20.62 1.10
C ARG A 139 18.97 -19.27 0.98
N HIS A 140 19.10 -18.81 -0.26
CA HIS A 140 19.54 -17.45 -0.54
C HIS A 140 18.39 -16.47 -0.31
N TYR A 141 18.49 -15.75 0.80
CA TYR A 141 17.58 -14.65 1.11
C TYR A 141 17.98 -13.38 0.35
N ILE A 142 16.97 -12.63 -0.07
CA ILE A 142 17.17 -11.35 -0.74
C ILE A 142 17.71 -10.35 0.27
N GLN A 143 18.90 -9.80 -0.03
CA GLN A 143 19.55 -8.81 0.82
C GLN A 143 18.82 -7.47 0.74
N PHE A 144 19.00 -6.63 1.75
CA PHE A 144 18.36 -5.30 1.78
C PHE A 144 18.79 -4.45 0.57
N GLU A 145 20.08 -4.52 0.24
CA GLU A 145 20.71 -3.79 -0.86
C GLU A 145 20.13 -4.20 -2.22
N GLU A 146 19.79 -5.48 -2.41
CA GLU A 146 19.14 -5.96 -3.64
C GLU A 146 17.73 -5.36 -3.81
N GLY A 147 16.97 -5.28 -2.71
CA GLY A 147 15.66 -4.63 -2.69
C GLY A 147 15.76 -3.12 -2.93
N GLU A 148 16.73 -2.46 -2.29
CA GLU A 148 17.00 -1.04 -2.45
C GLU A 148 17.43 -0.69 -3.87
N GLN A 149 18.29 -1.50 -4.49
CA GLN A 149 18.73 -1.29 -5.87
C GLN A 149 17.56 -1.38 -6.87
N PHE A 150 16.68 -2.37 -6.69
CA PHE A 150 15.47 -2.48 -7.51
C PHE A 150 14.59 -1.24 -7.32
N ALA A 151 14.41 -0.80 -6.07
CA ALA A 151 13.58 0.34 -5.75
C ALA A 151 14.13 1.66 -6.32
N ALA A 152 15.44 1.90 -6.19
CA ALA A 152 16.12 3.06 -6.74
C ALA A 152 16.02 3.11 -8.28
N THR A 153 16.20 1.97 -8.95
CA THR A 153 16.09 1.88 -10.42
C THR A 153 14.72 2.34 -10.94
N HIS A 154 13.66 2.10 -10.15
CA HIS A 154 12.28 2.40 -10.52
C HIS A 154 11.69 3.58 -9.73
N GLN A 155 12.53 4.37 -9.05
CA GLN A 155 12.15 5.57 -8.29
C GLN A 155 11.07 5.32 -7.22
N MET A 156 11.12 4.17 -6.57
CA MET A 156 10.21 3.81 -5.48
C MET A 156 10.96 3.75 -4.14
N GLN A 157 10.22 3.93 -3.04
CA GLN A 157 10.76 3.74 -1.70
C GLN A 157 10.68 2.25 -1.31
N TYR A 158 11.65 1.77 -0.51
CA TYR A 158 11.73 0.38 -0.06
C TYR A 158 11.59 0.24 1.45
N SER A 159 11.00 -0.86 1.91
CA SER A 159 10.94 -1.23 3.33
C SER A 159 10.84 -2.74 3.48
N GLN A 160 11.41 -3.29 4.56
CA GLN A 160 11.21 -4.69 4.91
C GLN A 160 10.26 -4.81 6.11
N THR A 161 9.49 -5.91 6.17
CA THR A 161 8.53 -6.16 7.24
C THR A 161 8.28 -7.63 7.48
N SER A 162 7.72 -7.94 8.65
CA SER A 162 7.09 -9.23 8.93
C SER A 162 5.60 -9.01 9.15
N SER A 163 4.79 -9.67 8.32
CA SER A 163 3.34 -9.69 8.51
C SER A 163 2.89 -10.69 9.58
N SER A 164 3.75 -11.61 10.00
CA SER A 164 3.49 -12.68 10.98
C SER A 164 3.95 -12.30 12.40
N VAL A 165 4.97 -11.45 12.53
CA VAL A 165 5.59 -11.15 13.82
C VAL A 165 5.66 -9.63 14.05
N PHE A 166 4.77 -9.13 14.91
CA PHE A 166 4.69 -7.71 15.25
C PHE A 166 5.94 -7.19 15.98
N SER A 167 6.60 -8.06 16.76
CA SER A 167 7.70 -7.69 17.67
C SER A 167 9.08 -7.58 17.03
N LEU A 168 9.25 -8.00 15.77
CA LEU A 168 10.54 -7.94 15.07
C LEU A 168 10.84 -6.57 14.43
N ALA A 169 9.94 -5.59 14.58
CA ALA A 169 10.14 -4.22 14.12
C ALA A 169 11.01 -3.39 15.08
N GLN A 170 12.25 -3.84 15.34
CA GLN A 170 13.20 -3.14 16.23
C GLN A 170 14.57 -2.84 15.59
N ASP A 171 14.71 -3.03 14.29
CA ASP A 171 15.89 -2.61 13.52
C ASP A 171 15.52 -1.43 12.59
N GLU A 172 16.50 -0.61 12.20
CA GLU A 172 16.28 0.54 11.30
C GLU A 172 15.69 0.10 9.94
N ASN A 173 16.03 -1.13 9.50
CA ASN A 173 15.65 -1.68 8.21
C ASN A 173 14.27 -2.39 8.20
N TYR A 174 13.76 -2.80 9.37
CA TYR A 174 12.49 -3.53 9.50
C TYR A 174 11.39 -2.65 10.11
N LEU A 175 10.39 -2.32 9.31
CA LEU A 175 9.29 -1.46 9.73
C LEU A 175 8.04 -2.26 10.04
N SER A 176 7.31 -1.84 11.08
CA SER A 176 5.96 -2.34 11.32
C SER A 176 5.02 -1.95 10.17
N ILE A 177 4.01 -2.78 9.88
CA ILE A 177 3.01 -2.48 8.85
C ILE A 177 2.32 -1.12 9.06
N PRO A 178 1.91 -0.73 10.29
CA PRO A 178 1.42 0.62 10.56
C PRO A 178 2.43 1.71 10.18
N SER A 179 3.72 1.54 10.50
CA SER A 179 4.77 2.50 10.14
C SER A 179 4.94 2.61 8.62
N ILE A 180 4.92 1.49 7.89
CA ILE A 180 4.98 1.48 6.43
C ILE A 180 3.80 2.25 5.83
N LEU A 181 2.59 1.98 6.31
CA LEU A 181 1.39 2.63 5.79
C LEU A 181 1.33 4.12 6.14
N SER A 182 1.79 4.52 7.32
CA SER A 182 1.93 5.94 7.67
C SER A 182 2.93 6.65 6.76
N LYS A 183 4.12 6.06 6.53
CA LYS A 183 5.13 6.62 5.60
C LYS A 183 4.60 6.69 4.17
N PHE A 184 3.97 5.62 3.69
CA PHE A 184 3.41 5.57 2.35
C PHE A 184 2.24 6.56 2.16
N THR A 185 1.42 6.74 3.18
CA THR A 185 0.35 7.74 3.15
C THR A 185 0.93 9.16 3.07
N GLN A 186 2.00 9.44 3.82
CA GLN A 186 2.70 10.71 3.73
C GLN A 186 3.26 10.96 2.33
N GLU A 187 3.88 9.95 1.71
CA GLU A 187 4.37 10.02 0.33
C GLU A 187 3.26 10.33 -0.68
N ILE A 188 2.11 9.67 -0.54
CA ILE A 188 0.93 9.95 -1.37
C ILE A 188 0.43 11.39 -1.15
N LEU A 189 0.37 11.87 0.10
CA LEU A 189 -0.09 13.22 0.39
C LEU A 189 0.84 14.28 -0.17
N ASP A 190 2.16 14.07 -0.11
CA ASP A 190 3.13 15.00 -0.68
C ASP A 190 3.11 14.98 -2.21
N PHE A 191 2.90 13.80 -2.80
CA PHE A 191 2.61 13.66 -4.23
C PHE A 191 1.36 14.43 -4.64
N ILE A 192 0.27 14.35 -3.86
CA ILE A 192 -0.96 15.11 -4.11
C ILE A 192 -0.69 16.62 -4.05
N LYS A 193 -0.02 17.11 -2.99
CA LYS A 193 0.32 18.54 -2.84
C LYS A 193 1.10 19.09 -4.03
N LYS A 194 2.09 18.34 -4.51
CA LYS A 194 2.87 18.72 -5.69
C LYS A 194 1.99 18.91 -6.94
N HIS A 195 0.98 18.06 -7.11
CA HIS A 195 -0.01 18.19 -8.19
C HIS A 195 -1.03 19.31 -7.93
N GLU A 196 -1.34 19.62 -6.67
CA GLU A 196 -2.15 20.79 -6.30
C GLU A 196 -1.47 22.09 -6.71
N GLU A 197 -0.19 22.25 -6.38
CA GLU A 197 0.63 23.42 -6.75
C GLU A 197 0.79 23.56 -8.27
N GLY A 198 0.85 22.43 -8.98
CA GLY A 198 0.89 22.39 -10.45
C GLY A 198 -0.47 22.58 -11.13
N GLY A 199 -1.58 22.70 -10.39
CA GLY A 199 -2.93 22.88 -10.94
C GLY A 199 -3.53 21.64 -11.64
N LYS A 200 -2.99 20.44 -11.39
CA LYS A 200 -3.35 19.19 -12.09
C LYS A 200 -4.10 18.17 -11.23
N ILE A 201 -4.75 18.59 -10.15
CA ILE A 201 -5.44 17.69 -9.21
C ILE A 201 -6.52 16.85 -9.90
N ASP A 202 -7.30 17.48 -10.77
CA ASP A 202 -8.41 16.83 -11.48
C ASP A 202 -7.93 15.70 -12.42
N GLU A 203 -6.63 15.64 -12.71
CA GLU A 203 -6.01 14.60 -13.54
C GLU A 203 -5.63 13.34 -12.74
N LEU A 204 -5.62 13.41 -11.40
CA LEU A 204 -5.30 12.30 -10.52
C LEU A 204 -6.49 11.36 -10.33
N MET A 205 -6.34 10.12 -10.79
CA MET A 205 -7.34 9.08 -10.60
C MET A 205 -7.37 8.61 -9.14
N GLY A 206 -8.56 8.24 -8.63
CA GLY A 206 -8.70 7.65 -7.29
C GLY A 206 -8.90 8.64 -6.14
N ILE A 207 -8.64 9.94 -6.35
CA ILE A 207 -8.97 11.00 -5.38
C ILE A 207 -10.45 11.33 -5.54
N ARG A 208 -11.31 10.68 -4.76
CA ARG A 208 -12.67 11.17 -4.60
C ARG A 208 -12.57 12.50 -3.85
N SER A 209 -12.76 13.59 -4.57
CA SER A 209 -12.81 14.95 -4.06
C SER A 209 -13.84 15.09 -2.91
N LEU A 210 -13.38 14.86 -1.68
CA LEU A 210 -14.09 15.27 -0.45
C LEU A 210 -14.18 16.80 -0.36
N LYS A 211 -13.31 17.54 -1.07
CA LYS A 211 -13.40 18.99 -1.24
C LYS A 211 -14.72 19.48 -1.86
N LYS A 212 -15.45 18.65 -2.63
CA LYS A 212 -16.76 19.04 -3.22
C LYS A 212 -17.96 18.85 -2.30
N GLN A 213 -17.88 18.01 -1.26
CA GLN A 213 -19.02 17.79 -0.37
C GLN A 213 -19.09 18.82 0.77
N VAL A 214 -17.96 19.28 1.29
CA VAL A 214 -17.93 20.31 2.34
C VAL A 214 -18.33 21.68 1.80
N ALA A 215 -17.78 22.10 0.66
CA ALA A 215 -18.14 23.38 0.04
C ALA A 215 -19.63 23.44 -0.37
N VAL A 216 -20.20 22.35 -0.89
CA VAL A 216 -21.63 22.30 -1.24
C VAL A 216 -22.52 22.31 0.02
N GLN A 217 -22.09 21.72 1.14
CA GLN A 217 -22.84 21.79 2.40
C GLN A 217 -22.76 23.17 3.08
N GLU A 218 -21.62 23.85 3.01
CA GLU A 218 -21.47 25.22 3.52
C GLU A 218 -22.25 26.24 2.68
N VAL A 219 -22.25 26.09 1.35
CA VAL A 219 -23.07 26.90 0.44
C VAL A 219 -24.56 26.64 0.68
N LYS A 220 -25.00 25.39 0.84
CA LYS A 220 -26.40 25.07 1.19
C LYS A 220 -26.82 25.62 2.56
N LYS A 221 -25.92 25.61 3.56
CA LYS A 221 -26.17 26.24 4.87
C LYS A 221 -26.26 27.77 4.79
N LYS A 222 -25.47 28.42 3.92
CA LYS A 222 -25.57 29.87 3.69
C LYS A 222 -26.85 30.26 2.95
N ILE A 223 -27.29 29.47 1.97
CA ILE A 223 -28.54 29.70 1.24
C ILE A 223 -29.75 29.52 2.16
N ASN A 224 -29.78 28.45 2.99
CA ASN A 224 -30.90 28.23 3.92
C ASN A 224 -30.98 29.24 5.09
N ARG A 225 -29.88 29.94 5.41
CA ARG A 225 -29.87 31.02 6.40
C ARG A 225 -30.30 32.38 5.85
N SER A 226 -30.22 32.57 4.53
CA SER A 226 -30.64 33.80 3.85
C SER A 226 -32.08 33.77 3.36
N SER A 227 -32.72 32.59 3.36
CA SER A 227 -34.15 32.39 3.03
C SER A 227 -35.07 32.40 4.27
N CYS A 228 -34.59 32.82 5.44
CA CYS A 228 -35.34 32.83 6.70
C CYS A 228 -35.38 34.23 7.36
N CYS A 229 -35.13 35.28 6.59
CA CYS A 229 -35.38 36.68 6.96
C CYS A 229 -36.44 37.28 6.02
#